data_AF-Q2FRM5-F1
#
_entry.id   AF-Q2FRM5-F1
#
_cell.length_a   1.000
_cell.length_b   1.000
_cell.length_c   1.000
_cell.angle_alpha   90.00
_cell.angle_beta   90.00
_cell.angle_gamma   90.00
#
_symmetry.space_group_name_H-M   'P 1'
#
loop_
_entity.id
_entity.type
_entity.pdbx_description
1 polymer ?
#
loop_
_entity_poly.entity_id
_entity_poly.type
_entity_poly.pdbx_seq_one_letter_code
_entity_poly.pdbx_strand_id
1 'polypeptide(L)'
;MKPVHWRDCIPCFDSLTEKIRIGKFITGSDIRTAIQRCTAGHAKSDDLVLGVPSSSIAYLEYLFHRAEGPYSPDFGWIAMIIQIFFKSNPDLQNLINLNAADALANMVLNKRGRLKFLISDQVELGIILEWWERFGLIPVNSRQVLDAILNKPTIRDRIENGDPLLILRLLDVFPENEEEVNPYGQERDVLIQAAGTITKPPSERRYHHVFMKAQKAGRDIHSLIQEEERRILPMQTKRNRYLAYLVKNLHGNCCQICSAMGEETTGPVEVHHIIPLSRQGKDLAENMLTLCAPHHQAVHAGSIIVKKEDETVIIQTSDKRWSFALNNRVNSYV
;
A
#
# COMPACT_ATOMS: atom_id res chain seq x y z
N MET A 1 16.86 24.96 16.87
CA MET A 1 15.44 25.36 17.00
C MET A 1 14.58 24.56 16.01
N LYS A 2 13.36 24.16 16.40
CA LYS A 2 12.51 23.21 15.63
C LYS A 2 11.70 23.92 14.51
N PRO A 3 11.53 23.32 13.31
CA PRO A 3 10.68 23.87 12.25
C PRO A 3 9.19 23.89 12.65
N VAL A 4 8.34 24.60 11.89
CA VAL A 4 6.88 24.55 12.06
C VAL A 4 6.39 23.11 11.98
N HIS A 5 5.66 22.66 13.00
CA HIS A 5 5.11 21.31 13.04
C HIS A 5 3.66 21.36 12.59
N TRP A 6 3.33 20.74 11.44
CA TRP A 6 1.99 20.84 10.84
C TRP A 6 0.84 20.43 11.76
N ARG A 7 1.11 19.54 12.74
CA ARG A 7 0.13 19.11 13.74
C ARG A 7 -0.47 20.27 14.55
N ASP A 8 0.31 21.32 14.74
CA ASP A 8 -0.13 22.50 15.49
C ASP A 8 -1.11 23.35 14.66
N CYS A 9 -1.21 23.08 13.35
CA CYS A 9 -2.01 23.83 12.38
C CYS A 9 -3.20 23.02 11.80
N ILE A 10 -3.47 21.80 12.28
CA ILE A 10 -4.47 20.88 11.68
C ILE A 10 -5.83 21.56 11.43
N PRO A 11 -6.49 22.19 12.43
CA PRO A 11 -7.81 22.76 12.21
C PRO A 11 -7.82 23.85 11.11
N CYS A 12 -6.75 24.64 11.02
CA CYS A 12 -6.62 25.67 10.00
C CYS A 12 -6.36 25.07 8.62
N PHE A 13 -5.46 24.07 8.54
CA PHE A 13 -5.14 23.35 7.31
C PHE A 13 -6.32 22.54 6.77
N ASP A 14 -7.15 21.95 7.62
CA ASP A 14 -8.41 21.29 7.22
C ASP A 14 -9.37 22.30 6.56
N SER A 15 -9.58 23.46 7.20
CA SER A 15 -10.43 24.53 6.64
C SER A 15 -9.87 25.09 5.32
N LEU A 16 -8.54 25.26 5.21
CA LEU A 16 -7.88 25.68 3.97
C LEU A 16 -8.08 24.64 2.86
N THR A 17 -7.81 23.38 3.15
CA THR A 17 -7.93 22.25 2.21
C THR A 17 -9.36 22.11 1.70
N GLU A 18 -10.35 22.26 2.59
CA GLU A 18 -11.76 22.25 2.21
C GLU A 18 -12.12 23.42 1.28
N LYS A 19 -11.60 24.62 1.56
CA LYS A 19 -11.80 25.79 0.69
C LYS A 19 -11.18 25.58 -0.70
N ILE A 20 -10.01 24.95 -0.79
CA ILE A 20 -9.41 24.58 -2.09
C ILE A 20 -10.30 23.55 -2.79
N ARG A 21 -10.78 22.53 -2.08
CA ARG A 21 -11.65 21.48 -2.61
C ARG A 21 -12.91 22.02 -3.28
N ILE A 22 -13.55 23.03 -2.67
CA ILE A 22 -14.76 23.68 -3.21
C ILE A 22 -14.45 24.85 -4.17
N GLY A 23 -13.20 25.02 -4.59
CA GLY A 23 -12.80 26.03 -5.58
C GLY A 23 -12.77 27.48 -5.09
N LYS A 24 -12.77 27.73 -3.78
CA LYS A 24 -12.68 29.11 -3.22
C LYS A 24 -11.29 29.73 -3.38
N PHE A 25 -10.25 28.92 -3.51
CA PHE A 25 -8.89 29.39 -3.76
C PHE A 25 -8.46 28.95 -5.15
N ILE A 26 -8.39 29.94 -6.05
CA ILE A 26 -8.15 29.70 -7.47
C ILE A 26 -6.68 29.96 -7.81
N THR A 27 -5.99 30.83 -7.06
CA THR A 27 -4.61 31.24 -7.36
C THR A 27 -3.60 30.73 -6.34
N GLY A 28 -2.36 30.55 -6.79
CA GLY A 28 -1.24 30.16 -5.93
C GLY A 28 -0.92 31.15 -4.82
N SER A 29 -1.11 32.45 -5.07
CA SER A 29 -0.91 33.51 -4.08
C SER A 29 -1.92 33.45 -2.93
N ASP A 30 -3.17 33.06 -3.22
CA ASP A 30 -4.19 32.95 -2.18
C ASP A 30 -3.87 31.80 -1.23
N ILE A 31 -3.44 30.66 -1.79
CA ILE A 31 -3.03 29.48 -1.01
C ILE A 31 -1.84 29.83 -0.11
N ARG A 32 -0.82 30.49 -0.65
CA ARG A 32 0.37 30.91 0.13
C ARG A 32 0.00 31.85 1.27
N THR A 33 -0.82 32.86 1.00
CA THR A 33 -1.29 33.81 2.01
C THR A 33 -2.10 33.10 3.10
N ALA A 34 -2.96 32.15 2.72
CA ALA A 34 -3.74 31.37 3.67
C ALA A 34 -2.86 30.46 4.55
N ILE A 35 -1.84 29.83 3.98
CA ILE A 35 -0.86 29.03 4.73
C ILE A 35 -0.14 29.92 5.75
N GLN A 36 0.36 31.09 5.35
CA GLN A 36 1.02 32.05 6.25
C GLN A 36 0.11 32.49 7.39
N ARG A 37 -1.18 32.72 7.13
CA ARG A 37 -2.17 33.02 8.18
C ARG A 37 -2.35 31.86 9.14
N CYS A 38 -2.36 30.62 8.65
CA CYS A 38 -2.42 29.43 9.51
C CYS A 38 -1.18 29.29 10.41
N THR A 39 -0.03 29.80 9.98
CA THR A 39 1.26 29.65 10.69
C THR A 39 1.76 30.92 11.39
N ALA A 40 1.00 32.01 11.38
CA ALA A 40 1.45 33.34 11.82
C ALA A 40 1.94 33.43 13.28
N GLY A 41 1.51 32.50 14.15
CA GLY A 41 1.95 32.41 15.56
C GLY A 41 3.23 31.60 15.78
N HIS A 42 3.78 30.97 14.74
CA HIS A 42 4.99 30.15 14.86
C HIS A 42 6.23 30.95 14.52
N ALA A 43 7.20 31.01 15.45
CA ALA A 43 8.45 31.78 15.36
C ALA A 43 9.35 31.48 14.14
N LYS A 44 8.96 30.52 13.28
CA LYS A 44 9.74 29.98 12.15
C LYS A 44 8.89 29.75 10.91
N SER A 45 7.69 30.33 10.85
CA SER A 45 6.81 30.27 9.67
C SER A 45 7.54 30.67 8.39
N ASP A 46 8.38 31.70 8.51
CA ASP A 46 9.03 32.36 7.37
C ASP A 46 10.49 31.91 7.18
N ASP A 47 11.00 31.00 8.04
CA ASP A 47 12.31 30.39 7.86
C ASP A 47 12.35 29.66 6.51
N LEU A 48 13.36 29.98 5.69
CA LEU A 48 13.55 29.34 4.39
C LEU A 48 14.41 28.08 4.51
N VAL A 49 13.96 26.99 3.90
CA VAL A 49 14.74 25.77 3.68
C VAL A 49 14.99 25.68 2.18
N LEU A 50 16.24 25.97 1.77
CA LEU A 50 16.63 26.01 0.35
C LEU A 50 15.68 26.90 -0.49
N GLY A 51 15.33 28.07 0.03
CA GLY A 51 14.42 29.02 -0.63
C GLY A 51 12.93 28.76 -0.42
N VAL A 52 12.54 27.64 0.21
CA VAL A 52 11.13 27.32 0.46
C VAL A 52 10.72 27.68 1.89
N PRO A 53 9.64 28.45 2.11
CA PRO A 53 9.13 28.73 3.45
C PRO A 53 8.79 27.46 4.23
N SER A 54 9.17 27.40 5.50
CA SER A 54 8.90 26.27 6.39
C SER A 54 7.40 26.01 6.57
N SER A 55 6.57 27.06 6.50
CA SER A 55 5.10 26.96 6.48
C SER A 55 4.56 26.19 5.25
N SER A 56 5.12 26.42 4.07
CA SER A 56 4.78 25.67 2.85
C SER A 56 5.17 24.20 2.94
N ILE A 57 6.34 23.91 3.53
CA ILE A 57 6.79 22.53 3.78
C ILE A 57 5.84 21.85 4.76
N ALA A 58 5.48 22.52 5.87
CA ALA A 58 4.53 21.97 6.84
C ALA A 58 3.16 21.68 6.21
N TYR A 59 2.66 22.54 5.33
CA TYR A 59 1.41 22.28 4.61
C TYR A 59 1.52 21.07 3.66
N LEU A 60 2.64 20.94 2.93
CA LEU A 60 2.90 19.76 2.10
C LEU A 60 2.92 18.47 2.93
N GLU A 61 3.60 18.47 4.08
CA GLU A 61 3.63 17.34 5.00
C GLU A 61 2.22 16.96 5.50
N TYR A 62 1.40 17.97 5.80
CA TYR A 62 -0.01 17.78 6.15
C TYR A 62 -0.81 17.16 4.98
N LEU A 63 -0.64 17.63 3.75
CA LEU A 63 -1.35 17.07 2.59
C LEU A 63 -1.01 15.59 2.37
N PHE A 64 0.27 15.22 2.44
CA PHE A 64 0.68 13.82 2.36
C PHE A 64 0.15 13.00 3.54
N HIS A 65 0.13 13.57 4.76
CA HIS A 65 -0.49 12.91 5.89
C HIS A 65 -1.99 12.66 5.66
N ARG A 66 -2.72 13.67 5.18
CA ARG A 66 -4.17 13.62 4.93
C ARG A 66 -4.55 12.70 3.78
N ALA A 67 -3.67 12.59 2.77
CA ALA A 67 -3.84 11.66 1.65
C ALA A 67 -3.92 10.21 2.11
N GLU A 68 -3.23 9.87 3.21
CA GLU A 68 -3.21 8.52 3.81
C GLU A 68 -2.98 7.39 2.79
N GLY A 69 -2.23 7.55 1.69
CA GLY A 69 -1.95 6.45 0.75
C GLY A 69 -3.01 6.23 -0.36
N PRO A 70 -2.65 5.62 -1.51
CA PRO A 70 -3.56 5.40 -2.65
C PRO A 70 -4.81 4.56 -2.40
N TYR A 71 -4.81 3.73 -1.36
CA TYR A 71 -5.99 2.98 -0.92
C TYR A 71 -6.98 3.80 -0.09
N SER A 72 -6.63 5.03 0.31
CA SER A 72 -7.55 5.92 1.01
C SER A 72 -8.62 6.44 0.05
N PRO A 73 -9.90 6.49 0.47
CA PRO A 73 -10.95 7.16 -0.31
C PRO A 73 -10.67 8.66 -0.49
N ASP A 74 -9.85 9.26 0.38
CA ASP A 74 -9.48 10.66 0.30
C ASP A 74 -8.32 10.95 -0.66
N PHE A 75 -7.61 9.92 -1.14
CA PHE A 75 -6.37 10.09 -1.87
C PHE A 75 -6.54 10.93 -3.14
N GLY A 76 -7.53 10.61 -3.97
CA GLY A 76 -7.69 11.24 -5.29
C GLY A 76 -7.88 12.75 -5.21
N TRP A 77 -8.77 13.22 -4.34
CA TRP A 77 -9.05 14.65 -4.22
C TRP A 77 -7.93 15.39 -3.47
N ILE A 78 -7.26 14.76 -2.50
CA ILE A 78 -6.07 15.34 -1.88
C ILE A 78 -4.91 15.44 -2.88
N ALA A 79 -4.71 14.43 -3.73
CA ALA A 79 -3.69 14.45 -4.77
C ALA A 79 -3.91 15.60 -5.76
N MET A 80 -5.17 15.91 -6.12
CA MET A 80 -5.48 17.11 -6.90
C MET A 80 -5.06 18.41 -6.18
N ILE A 81 -5.24 18.50 -4.86
CA ILE A 81 -4.79 19.68 -4.09
C ILE A 81 -3.26 19.75 -4.06
N ILE A 82 -2.57 18.62 -3.89
CA ILE A 82 -1.10 18.54 -3.98
C ILE A 82 -0.64 19.04 -5.35
N GLN A 83 -1.30 18.62 -6.43
CA GLN A 83 -1.01 19.09 -7.79
C GLN A 83 -1.15 20.60 -7.92
N ILE A 84 -2.28 21.18 -7.47
CA ILE A 84 -2.52 22.62 -7.49
C ILE A 84 -1.43 23.35 -6.71
N PHE A 85 -1.07 22.80 -5.54
CA PHE A 85 -0.07 23.38 -4.66
C PHE A 85 1.33 23.39 -5.29
N PHE A 86 1.78 22.29 -5.90
CA PHE A 86 3.07 22.25 -6.60
C PHE A 86 3.11 23.19 -7.81
N LYS A 87 2.07 23.18 -8.67
CA LYS A 87 2.00 24.08 -9.84
C LYS A 87 2.07 25.56 -9.46
N SER A 88 1.64 25.89 -8.25
CA SER A 88 1.66 27.24 -7.68
C SER A 88 2.97 27.61 -6.96
N ASN A 89 3.90 26.65 -6.78
CA ASN A 89 5.10 26.83 -5.97
C ASN A 89 6.34 26.15 -6.62
N PRO A 90 6.96 26.81 -7.62
CA PRO A 90 8.14 26.25 -8.31
C PRO A 90 9.32 25.95 -7.38
N ASP A 91 9.57 26.78 -6.37
CA ASP A 91 10.65 26.54 -5.40
C ASP A 91 10.43 25.22 -4.62
N LEU A 92 9.17 24.89 -4.33
CA LEU A 92 8.81 23.64 -3.66
C LEU A 92 8.99 22.44 -4.60
N GLN A 93 8.66 22.58 -5.89
CA GLN A 93 8.96 21.56 -6.89
C GLN A 93 10.47 21.31 -6.99
N ASN A 94 11.26 22.39 -7.10
CA ASN A 94 12.71 22.32 -7.16
C ASN A 94 13.28 21.60 -5.92
N LEU A 95 12.80 21.94 -4.73
CA LEU A 95 13.22 21.29 -3.48
C LEU A 95 12.98 19.77 -3.51
N ILE A 96 11.81 19.33 -3.97
CA ILE A 96 11.48 17.89 -4.05
C ILE A 96 12.25 17.20 -5.18
N ASN A 97 12.49 17.90 -6.29
CA ASN A 97 13.21 17.38 -7.44
C ASN A 97 14.70 17.15 -7.20
N LEU A 98 15.32 17.83 -6.22
CA LEU A 98 16.72 17.61 -5.84
C LEU A 98 17.02 16.15 -5.47
N ASN A 99 16.04 15.44 -4.91
CA ASN A 99 16.20 14.08 -4.40
C ASN A 99 14.91 13.26 -4.51
N ALA A 100 14.22 13.35 -5.66
CA ALA A 100 12.89 12.76 -5.86
C ALA A 100 12.86 11.24 -5.60
N ALA A 101 13.80 10.47 -6.17
CA ALA A 101 13.89 9.03 -5.95
C ALA A 101 14.17 8.68 -4.48
N ASP A 102 15.01 9.46 -3.80
CA ASP A 102 15.29 9.31 -2.37
C ASP A 102 14.08 9.64 -1.49
N ALA A 103 13.27 10.63 -1.87
CA ALA A 103 12.03 10.97 -1.18
C ALA A 103 11.04 9.79 -1.24
N LEU A 104 10.84 9.22 -2.42
CA LEU A 104 10.01 8.03 -2.63
C LEU A 104 10.60 6.80 -1.92
N ALA A 105 11.91 6.60 -1.96
CA ALA A 105 12.60 5.54 -1.23
C ALA A 105 12.33 5.62 0.28
N ASN A 106 12.33 6.83 0.85
CA ASN A 106 12.02 7.01 2.27
C ASN A 106 10.55 6.69 2.60
N MET A 107 9.62 6.98 1.69
CA MET A 107 8.21 6.59 1.81
C MET A 107 8.06 5.05 1.76
N VAL A 108 8.78 4.40 0.85
CA VAL A 108 8.87 2.94 0.74
C VAL A 108 9.56 2.31 1.94
N LEU A 109 10.45 2.98 2.66
CA LEU A 109 11.11 2.43 3.86
C LEU A 109 10.38 2.78 5.17
N ASN A 110 9.30 3.58 5.11
CA ASN A 110 8.67 4.20 6.28
C ASN A 110 9.70 4.88 7.20
N LYS A 111 10.76 5.46 6.60
CA LYS A 111 11.77 6.15 7.40
C LYS A 111 11.14 7.37 8.04
N ARG A 112 11.56 7.69 9.26
CA ARG A 112 11.15 8.92 9.96
C ARG A 112 11.69 10.12 9.20
N GLY A 113 10.92 10.57 8.22
CA GLY A 113 11.11 11.79 7.46
C GLY A 113 9.99 12.77 7.72
N ARG A 114 10.09 13.91 7.03
CA ARG A 114 9.11 14.99 7.06
C ARG A 114 7.83 14.63 6.29
N LEU A 115 7.98 14.09 5.08
CA LEU A 115 6.86 13.56 4.29
C LEU A 115 6.45 12.18 4.81
N LYS A 116 5.50 12.15 5.76
CA LYS A 116 4.96 10.90 6.31
C LYS A 116 3.90 10.32 5.36
N PHE A 117 4.38 9.62 4.35
CA PHE A 117 3.56 8.87 3.42
C PHE A 117 4.15 7.46 3.29
N LEU A 118 3.34 6.43 3.48
CA LEU A 118 3.78 5.06 3.45
C LEU A 118 3.38 4.44 2.12
N ILE A 119 4.37 3.97 1.34
CA ILE A 119 4.16 3.13 0.17
C ILE A 119 4.39 1.68 0.60
N SER A 120 3.36 0.85 0.45
CA SER A 120 3.26 -0.46 1.09
C SER A 120 3.40 -1.61 0.13
N ASP A 121 3.09 -1.38 -1.15
CA ASP A 121 3.21 -2.37 -2.22
C ASP A 121 3.47 -1.73 -3.59
N GLN A 122 3.55 -2.59 -4.61
CA GLN A 122 3.76 -2.21 -6.00
C GLN A 122 2.62 -1.36 -6.58
N VAL A 123 1.36 -1.61 -6.17
CA VAL A 123 0.19 -0.85 -6.64
C VAL A 123 0.29 0.59 -6.14
N GLU A 124 0.51 0.78 -4.84
CA GLU A 124 0.68 2.10 -4.25
C GLU A 124 1.85 2.85 -4.90
N LEU A 125 2.98 2.17 -5.12
CA LEU A 125 4.12 2.78 -5.81
C LEU A 125 3.74 3.24 -7.21
N GLY A 126 3.12 2.38 -8.03
CA GLY A 126 2.75 2.71 -9.40
C GLY A 126 1.77 3.89 -9.48
N ILE A 127 0.75 3.92 -8.61
CA ILE A 127 -0.18 5.06 -8.53
C ILE A 127 0.56 6.33 -8.13
N ILE A 128 1.49 6.26 -7.19
CA ILE A 128 2.27 7.43 -6.75
C ILE A 128 3.18 7.93 -7.86
N LEU A 129 3.84 7.05 -8.62
CA LEU A 129 4.67 7.46 -9.75
C LEU A 129 3.86 8.18 -10.84
N GLU A 130 2.66 7.70 -11.16
CA GLU A 130 1.74 8.38 -12.08
C GLU A 130 1.36 9.79 -11.56
N TRP A 131 0.99 9.88 -10.28
CA TRP A 131 0.66 11.17 -9.67
C TRP A 131 1.87 12.09 -9.53
N TRP A 132 3.06 11.54 -9.34
CA TRP A 132 4.30 12.30 -9.21
C TRP A 132 4.54 13.18 -10.44
N GLU A 133 4.39 12.59 -11.63
CA GLU A 133 4.46 13.34 -12.89
C GLU A 133 3.31 14.34 -13.00
N ARG A 134 2.09 13.97 -12.62
CA ARG A 134 0.93 14.90 -12.62
C ARG A 134 1.13 16.09 -11.70
N PHE A 135 1.86 15.94 -10.60
CA PHE A 135 2.24 17.04 -9.71
C PHE A 135 3.18 18.05 -10.36
N GLY A 136 3.73 17.74 -11.54
CA GLY A 136 4.75 18.54 -12.22
C GLY A 136 6.15 18.33 -11.64
N LEU A 137 6.37 17.19 -10.98
CA LEU A 137 7.70 16.79 -10.48
C LEU A 137 8.46 16.03 -11.56
N ILE A 138 9.78 15.97 -11.45
CA ILE A 138 10.62 15.20 -12.36
C ILE A 138 10.16 13.74 -12.33
N PRO A 139 9.89 13.12 -13.49
CA PRO A 139 9.48 11.72 -13.55
C PRO A 139 10.51 10.81 -12.89
N VAL A 140 10.03 9.88 -12.07
CA VAL A 140 10.82 8.83 -11.43
C VAL A 140 10.19 7.49 -11.80
N ASN A 141 11.01 6.48 -12.09
CA ASN A 141 10.52 5.12 -12.32
C ASN A 141 10.81 4.21 -11.10
N SER A 142 10.15 3.05 -11.05
CA SER A 142 10.28 2.09 -9.95
C SER A 142 11.73 1.67 -9.70
N ARG A 143 12.51 1.47 -10.77
CA ARG A 143 13.92 1.09 -10.69
C ARG A 143 14.76 2.14 -9.97
N GLN A 144 14.59 3.42 -10.30
CA GLN A 144 15.29 4.53 -9.65
C GLN A 144 14.97 4.60 -8.15
N VAL A 145 13.73 4.29 -7.75
CA VAL A 145 13.36 4.23 -6.33
C VAL A 145 14.07 3.07 -5.63
N LEU A 146 14.12 1.89 -6.25
CA LEU A 146 14.87 0.75 -5.72
C LEU A 146 16.36 1.03 -5.61
N ASP A 147 16.98 1.60 -6.64
CA ASP A 147 18.39 1.98 -6.62
C ASP A 147 18.68 2.98 -5.49
N ALA A 148 17.82 3.97 -5.28
CA ALA A 148 17.93 4.91 -4.16
C ALA A 148 17.82 4.21 -2.78
N ILE A 149 17.05 3.12 -2.68
CA ILE A 149 16.98 2.29 -1.47
C ILE A 149 18.28 1.50 -1.27
N LEU A 150 18.73 0.78 -2.30
CA LEU A 150 19.92 -0.09 -2.26
C LEU A 150 21.23 0.70 -2.17
N ASN A 151 21.23 1.98 -2.55
CA ASN A 151 22.39 2.86 -2.35
C ASN A 151 22.62 3.25 -0.89
N LYS A 152 21.67 3.00 0.01
CA LYS A 152 21.81 3.29 1.46
C LYS A 152 22.59 2.15 2.13
N PRO A 153 23.79 2.39 2.69
CA PRO A 153 24.61 1.31 3.29
C PRO A 153 23.85 0.49 4.34
N THR A 154 23.18 1.18 5.27
CA THR A 154 22.35 0.54 6.32
C THR A 154 21.24 -0.39 5.81
N ILE A 155 20.81 -0.24 4.54
CA ILE A 155 19.80 -1.10 3.93
C ILE A 155 20.47 -2.33 3.33
N ARG A 156 21.60 -2.17 2.60
CA ARG A 156 22.39 -3.30 2.10
C ARG A 156 22.83 -4.22 3.23
N ASP A 157 23.41 -3.65 4.28
CA ASP A 157 23.86 -4.42 5.45
C ASP A 157 22.71 -5.25 6.04
N ARG A 158 21.48 -4.71 6.07
CA ARG A 158 20.30 -5.43 6.58
C ARG A 158 19.83 -6.54 5.64
N ILE A 159 19.90 -6.33 4.32
CA ILE A 159 19.56 -7.37 3.33
C ILE A 159 20.59 -8.50 3.37
N GLU A 160 21.88 -8.18 3.41
CA GLU A 160 22.98 -9.14 3.51
C GLU A 160 22.90 -9.97 4.81
N ASN A 161 22.43 -9.35 5.91
CA ASN A 161 22.19 -10.05 7.18
C ASN A 161 20.82 -10.77 7.24
N GLY A 162 20.06 -10.81 6.14
CA GLY A 162 18.80 -11.55 6.05
C GLY A 162 17.66 -10.95 6.90
N ASP A 163 17.56 -9.63 7.04
CA ASP A 163 16.48 -8.97 7.79
C ASP A 163 15.10 -9.27 7.17
N PRO A 164 14.28 -10.14 7.80
CA PRO A 164 13.10 -10.68 7.15
C PRO A 164 12.02 -9.62 6.92
N LEU A 165 11.89 -8.64 7.81
CA LEU A 165 10.88 -7.59 7.70
C LEU A 165 11.20 -6.60 6.58
N LEU A 166 12.49 -6.28 6.41
CA LEU A 166 12.94 -5.44 5.30
C LEU A 166 12.76 -6.18 3.97
N ILE A 167 13.18 -7.43 3.88
CA ILE A 167 13.07 -8.24 2.65
C ILE A 167 11.59 -8.39 2.25
N LEU A 168 10.71 -8.81 3.17
CA LEU A 168 9.27 -8.93 2.90
C LEU A 168 8.68 -7.62 2.36
N ARG A 169 9.09 -6.49 2.94
CA ARG A 169 8.62 -5.18 2.53
C ARG A 169 9.10 -4.79 1.14
N LEU A 170 10.35 -5.08 0.82
CA LEU A 170 10.89 -4.79 -0.51
C LEU A 170 10.31 -5.73 -1.57
N LEU A 171 10.07 -7.01 -1.26
CA LEU A 171 9.30 -7.93 -2.11
C LEU A 171 7.84 -7.51 -2.28
N ASP A 172 7.30 -6.78 -1.30
CA ASP A 172 5.94 -6.26 -1.40
C ASP A 172 5.83 -5.12 -2.43
N VAL A 173 6.88 -4.30 -2.55
CA VAL A 173 6.95 -3.11 -3.42
C VAL A 173 7.62 -3.36 -4.77
N PHE A 174 8.65 -4.21 -4.81
CA PHE A 174 9.50 -4.51 -5.97
C PHE A 174 9.56 -6.02 -6.27
N PRO A 175 8.43 -6.69 -6.52
CA PRO A 175 8.41 -8.14 -6.75
C PRO A 175 9.22 -8.57 -7.99
N GLU A 176 9.37 -7.71 -8.99
CA GLU A 176 10.16 -7.98 -10.21
C GLU A 176 11.69 -7.92 -9.97
N ASN A 177 12.13 -7.52 -8.78
CA ASN A 177 13.54 -7.42 -8.39
C ASN A 177 13.88 -8.35 -7.22
N GLU A 178 13.23 -9.51 -7.17
CA GLU A 178 13.37 -10.50 -6.09
C GLU A 178 14.83 -10.88 -5.84
N GLU A 179 15.62 -11.16 -6.87
CA GLU A 179 17.02 -11.56 -6.74
C GLU A 179 17.89 -10.50 -6.03
N GLU A 180 17.58 -9.22 -6.20
CA GLU A 180 18.34 -8.12 -5.59
C GLU A 180 17.92 -7.85 -4.14
N VAL A 181 16.64 -8.02 -3.82
CA VAL A 181 16.09 -7.72 -2.49
C VAL A 181 16.06 -8.95 -1.58
N ASN A 182 16.15 -10.14 -2.14
CA ASN A 182 16.16 -11.45 -1.47
C ASN A 182 17.26 -12.36 -2.08
N PRO A 183 18.55 -12.01 -1.91
CA PRO A 183 19.66 -12.67 -2.60
C PRO A 183 19.83 -14.16 -2.24
N TYR A 184 19.26 -14.59 -1.11
CA TYR A 184 19.29 -15.97 -0.66
C TYR A 184 18.08 -16.80 -1.12
N GLY A 185 17.16 -16.20 -1.89
CA GLY A 185 15.96 -16.88 -2.39
C GLY A 185 15.10 -17.46 -1.28
N GLN A 186 15.02 -16.78 -0.12
CA GLN A 186 14.24 -17.28 1.00
C GLN A 186 12.75 -17.23 0.67
N GLU A 187 12.07 -18.35 0.83
CA GLU A 187 10.62 -18.43 0.67
C GLU A 187 9.90 -17.44 1.58
N ARG A 188 8.79 -16.88 1.10
CA ARG A 188 8.03 -15.87 1.84
C ARG A 188 7.58 -16.37 3.21
N ASP A 189 7.15 -17.63 3.30
CA ASP A 189 6.74 -18.26 4.57
C ASP A 189 7.88 -18.34 5.57
N VAL A 190 9.10 -18.64 5.11
CA VAL A 190 10.31 -18.67 5.94
C VAL A 190 10.63 -17.28 6.46
N LEU A 191 10.52 -16.24 5.61
CA LEU A 191 10.70 -14.85 6.02
C LEU A 191 9.64 -14.42 7.05
N ILE A 192 8.36 -14.80 6.85
CA ILE A 192 7.28 -14.50 7.80
C ILE A 192 7.56 -15.17 9.15
N GLN A 193 7.99 -16.44 9.14
CA GLN A 193 8.35 -17.16 10.37
C GLN A 193 9.56 -16.53 11.06
N ALA A 194 10.60 -16.15 10.31
CA ALA A 194 11.81 -15.52 10.82
C ALA A 194 11.56 -14.11 11.38
N ALA A 195 10.57 -13.38 10.84
CA ALA A 195 10.13 -12.10 11.39
C ALA A 195 9.47 -12.22 12.78
N GLY A 196 9.19 -13.45 13.23
CA GLY A 196 8.66 -13.76 14.55
C GLY A 196 7.19 -13.36 14.73
N THR A 197 6.73 -13.29 15.98
CA THR A 197 5.34 -12.95 16.35
C THR A 197 4.96 -11.50 16.08
N ILE A 198 5.81 -10.72 15.40
CA ILE A 198 5.51 -9.33 15.04
C ILE A 198 4.38 -9.34 14.00
N THR A 199 3.15 -9.34 14.53
CA THR A 199 1.85 -9.25 13.88
C THR A 199 1.90 -8.70 12.45
N LYS A 200 1.65 -9.58 11.46
CA LYS A 200 1.44 -9.30 10.03
C LYS A 200 2.64 -8.63 9.30
N PRO A 201 2.88 -8.95 8.02
CA PRO A 201 3.79 -8.19 7.16
C PRO A 201 3.54 -6.67 7.22
N PRO A 202 4.57 -5.82 7.02
CA PRO A 202 4.41 -4.37 7.09
C PRO A 202 3.28 -3.82 6.21
N SER A 203 3.13 -4.36 5.00
CA SER A 203 2.05 -4.03 4.06
C SER A 203 0.67 -4.39 4.62
N GLU A 204 0.53 -5.56 5.23
CA GLU A 204 -0.74 -6.00 5.82
C GLU A 204 -1.17 -5.18 7.03
N ARG A 205 -0.23 -4.58 7.79
CA ARG A 205 -0.60 -3.63 8.84
C ARG A 205 -1.26 -2.39 8.25
N ARG A 206 -0.77 -1.93 7.10
CA ARG A 206 -1.38 -0.84 6.35
C ARG A 206 -2.78 -1.22 5.88
N TYR A 207 -2.93 -2.38 5.24
CA TYR A 207 -4.23 -2.86 4.77
C TYR A 207 -5.23 -3.02 5.92
N HIS A 208 -4.77 -3.54 7.06
CA HIS A 208 -5.59 -3.65 8.26
C HIS A 208 -6.08 -2.30 8.74
N HIS A 209 -5.22 -1.27 8.76
CA HIS A 209 -5.64 0.07 9.14
C HIS A 209 -6.72 0.63 8.18
N VAL A 210 -6.53 0.49 6.87
CA VAL A 210 -7.49 0.93 5.84
C VAL A 210 -8.82 0.20 6.02
N PHE A 211 -8.77 -1.13 6.17
CA PHE A 211 -9.93 -1.99 6.38
C PHE A 211 -10.69 -1.61 7.67
N MET A 212 -10.01 -1.49 8.81
CA MET A 212 -10.64 -1.13 10.09
C MET A 212 -11.26 0.27 10.04
N LYS A 213 -10.65 1.22 9.33
CA LYS A 213 -11.22 2.56 9.11
C LYS A 213 -12.50 2.49 8.28
N ALA A 214 -12.50 1.70 7.21
CA ALA A 214 -13.69 1.48 6.38
C ALA A 214 -14.83 0.81 7.17
N GLN A 215 -14.52 -0.22 7.97
CA GLN A 215 -15.51 -0.87 8.84
C GLN A 215 -16.11 0.10 9.86
N LYS A 216 -15.28 0.94 10.50
CA LYS A 216 -15.77 1.98 11.42
C LYS A 216 -16.69 3.00 10.75
N ALA A 217 -16.52 3.21 9.44
CA ALA A 217 -17.40 4.04 8.62
C ALA A 217 -18.67 3.29 8.12
N GLY A 218 -18.91 2.05 8.59
CA GLY A 218 -20.08 1.25 8.23
C GLY A 218 -19.98 0.53 6.89
N ARG A 219 -18.80 0.48 6.26
CA ARG A 219 -18.60 -0.24 5.00
C ARG A 219 -18.42 -1.74 5.25
N ASP A 220 -19.16 -2.56 4.52
CA ASP A 220 -19.01 -4.01 4.56
C ASP A 220 -17.88 -4.48 3.62
N ILE A 221 -17.34 -5.67 3.91
CA ILE A 221 -16.19 -6.22 3.18
C ILE A 221 -16.47 -6.52 1.71
N HIS A 222 -17.70 -6.88 1.33
CA HIS A 222 -18.05 -7.15 -0.05
C HIS A 222 -18.04 -5.86 -0.87
N SER A 223 -18.51 -4.75 -0.29
CA SER A 223 -18.39 -3.42 -0.92
C SER A 223 -16.94 -3.01 -1.18
N LEU A 224 -16.02 -3.35 -0.26
CA LEU A 224 -14.60 -3.07 -0.42
C LEU A 224 -13.97 -3.93 -1.51
N ILE A 225 -14.30 -5.22 -1.55
CA ILE A 225 -13.86 -6.13 -2.62
C ILE A 225 -14.31 -5.62 -3.98
N GLN A 226 -15.59 -5.27 -4.14
CA GLN A 226 -16.12 -4.74 -5.40
C GLN A 226 -15.44 -3.44 -5.85
N GLU A 227 -15.07 -2.56 -4.91
CA GLU A 227 -14.31 -1.35 -5.21
C GLU A 227 -12.91 -1.69 -5.71
N GLU A 228 -12.22 -2.59 -5.02
CA GLU A 228 -10.86 -3.01 -5.38
C GLU A 228 -10.79 -3.78 -6.70
N GLU A 229 -11.81 -4.56 -7.05
CA GLU A 229 -11.93 -5.22 -8.36
C GLU A 229 -12.14 -4.23 -9.52
N ARG A 230 -12.73 -3.06 -9.24
CA ARG A 230 -12.91 -1.98 -10.23
C ARG A 230 -11.69 -1.07 -10.33
N ARG A 231 -10.70 -1.24 -9.43
CA ARG A 231 -9.50 -0.40 -9.42
C ARG A 231 -8.66 -0.70 -10.66
N ILE A 232 -8.36 0.36 -11.40
CA ILE A 232 -7.41 0.28 -12.52
C ILE A 232 -6.01 0.16 -11.94
N LEU A 233 -5.37 -0.99 -12.15
CA LEU A 233 -4.00 -1.22 -11.70
C LEU A 233 -2.99 -0.58 -12.68
N PRO A 234 -1.82 -0.12 -12.19
CA PRO A 234 -0.75 0.35 -13.06
C PRO A 234 -0.32 -0.73 -14.07
N MET A 235 0.13 -0.33 -15.27
CA MET A 235 0.38 -1.18 -16.45
C MET A 235 1.37 -2.37 -16.25
N GLN A 236 2.06 -2.44 -15.10
CA GLN A 236 3.02 -3.49 -14.75
C GLN A 236 2.58 -4.33 -13.53
N THR A 237 1.49 -3.96 -12.86
CA THR A 237 1.04 -4.65 -11.65
C THR A 237 0.03 -5.74 -12.00
N LYS A 238 0.41 -6.99 -11.72
CA LYS A 238 -0.44 -8.17 -12.00
C LYS A 238 -1.31 -8.60 -10.82
N ARG A 239 -0.97 -8.15 -9.59
CA ARG A 239 -1.57 -8.61 -8.34
C ARG A 239 -1.97 -7.42 -7.46
N ASN A 240 -3.22 -7.37 -7.03
CA ASN A 240 -3.75 -6.45 -6.03
C ASN A 240 -3.64 -7.10 -4.64
N ARG A 241 -2.57 -6.74 -3.91
CA ARG A 241 -2.33 -7.28 -2.56
C ARG A 241 -3.39 -6.86 -1.55
N TYR A 242 -4.01 -5.70 -1.72
CA TYR A 242 -5.11 -5.28 -0.85
C TYR A 242 -6.37 -6.11 -1.09
N LEU A 243 -6.69 -6.45 -2.35
CA LEU A 243 -7.77 -7.38 -2.68
C LEU A 243 -7.53 -8.76 -2.03
N ALA A 244 -6.32 -9.31 -2.18
CA ALA A 244 -5.95 -10.57 -1.52
C ALA A 244 -6.11 -10.47 0.02
N TYR A 245 -5.73 -9.35 0.62
CA TYR A 245 -5.96 -9.11 2.04
C TYR A 245 -7.45 -9.11 2.41
N LEU A 246 -8.32 -8.49 1.61
CA LEU A 246 -9.76 -8.49 1.83
C LEU A 246 -10.34 -9.90 1.72
N VAL A 247 -9.93 -10.70 0.72
CA VAL A 247 -10.35 -12.11 0.58
C VAL A 247 -9.93 -12.94 1.79
N LYS A 248 -8.72 -12.75 2.33
CA LYS A 248 -8.29 -13.40 3.58
C LYS A 248 -9.21 -13.08 4.75
N ASN A 249 -9.58 -11.80 4.92
CA ASN A 249 -10.47 -11.39 6.00
C ASN A 249 -11.91 -11.87 5.79
N LEU A 250 -12.38 -11.95 4.53
CA LEU A 250 -13.69 -12.49 4.19
C LEU A 250 -13.85 -13.95 4.67
N HIS A 251 -12.79 -14.74 4.54
CA HIS A 251 -12.76 -16.14 4.98
C HIS A 251 -12.15 -16.32 6.39
N GLY A 252 -12.12 -15.28 7.21
CA GLY A 252 -11.72 -15.39 8.62
C GLY A 252 -10.24 -15.77 8.83
N ASN A 253 -9.38 -15.60 7.83
CA ASN A 253 -8.02 -16.13 7.80
C ASN A 253 -7.95 -17.67 7.93
N CYS A 254 -8.99 -18.38 7.47
CA CYS A 254 -9.04 -19.84 7.45
C CYS A 254 -8.73 -20.39 6.06
N CYS A 255 -8.17 -21.59 6.01
CA CYS A 255 -7.99 -22.34 4.78
C CYS A 255 -9.34 -22.89 4.31
N GLN A 256 -9.73 -22.56 3.08
CA GLN A 256 -10.98 -23.05 2.49
C GLN A 256 -10.95 -24.56 2.20
N ILE A 257 -9.78 -25.13 1.92
CA ILE A 257 -9.61 -26.58 1.74
C ILE A 257 -9.78 -27.31 3.07
N CYS A 258 -9.08 -26.89 4.13
CA CYS A 258 -9.29 -27.45 5.49
C CYS A 258 -10.77 -27.39 5.86
N SER A 259 -11.40 -26.23 5.68
CA SER A 259 -12.83 -26.04 6.01
C SER A 259 -13.74 -27.00 5.23
N ALA A 260 -13.49 -27.20 3.93
CA ALA A 260 -14.26 -28.13 3.09
C ALA A 260 -14.04 -29.60 3.48
N MET A 261 -12.87 -29.94 4.01
CA MET A 261 -12.52 -31.28 4.49
C MET A 261 -12.95 -31.54 5.94
N GLY A 262 -13.46 -30.52 6.64
CA GLY A 262 -13.80 -30.60 8.07
C GLY A 262 -12.57 -30.58 8.99
N GLU A 263 -11.47 -30.01 8.53
CA GLU A 263 -10.19 -29.89 9.24
C GLU A 263 -9.99 -28.46 9.76
N GLU A 264 -9.15 -28.33 10.79
CA GLU A 264 -8.73 -27.02 11.30
C GLU A 264 -7.61 -26.43 10.42
N THR A 265 -7.61 -25.10 10.31
CA THR A 265 -6.55 -24.40 9.59
C THR A 265 -5.25 -24.44 10.38
N THR A 266 -4.19 -24.91 9.75
CA THR A 266 -2.86 -24.98 10.36
C THR A 266 -1.99 -23.81 9.92
N GLY A 267 -1.84 -22.81 10.78
CA GLY A 267 -0.92 -21.69 10.57
C GLY A 267 -1.47 -20.55 9.70
N PRO A 268 -0.58 -19.68 9.16
CA PRO A 268 -0.99 -18.54 8.33
C PRO A 268 -1.57 -19.02 7.00
N VAL A 269 -2.44 -18.18 6.42
CA VAL A 269 -3.04 -18.43 5.10
C VAL A 269 -2.57 -17.42 4.05
N GLU A 270 -2.38 -17.92 2.85
CA GLU A 270 -2.08 -17.15 1.65
C GLU A 270 -3.22 -17.22 0.64
N VAL A 271 -3.26 -16.26 -0.28
CA VAL A 271 -4.22 -16.27 -1.37
C VAL A 271 -3.60 -16.93 -2.58
N HIS A 272 -4.25 -17.97 -3.08
CA HIS A 272 -3.89 -18.69 -4.29
C HIS A 272 -4.93 -18.44 -5.38
N HIS A 273 -4.49 -18.12 -6.59
CA HIS A 273 -5.40 -17.98 -7.73
C HIS A 273 -5.86 -19.35 -8.23
N ILE A 274 -7.17 -19.57 -8.43
CA ILE A 274 -7.70 -20.84 -8.92
C ILE A 274 -7.20 -21.11 -10.35
N ILE A 275 -7.38 -20.13 -11.23
CA ILE A 275 -6.76 -20.07 -12.55
C ILE A 275 -5.53 -19.17 -12.41
N PRO A 276 -4.30 -19.69 -12.63
CA PRO A 276 -3.09 -18.89 -12.52
C PRO A 276 -3.10 -17.66 -13.44
N LEU A 277 -2.55 -16.54 -12.97
CA LEU A 277 -2.43 -15.32 -13.79
C LEU A 277 -1.61 -15.55 -15.08
N SER A 278 -0.60 -16.43 -15.03
CA SER A 278 0.19 -16.84 -16.21
C SER A 278 -0.64 -17.56 -17.28
N ARG A 279 -1.80 -18.08 -16.89
CA ARG A 279 -2.79 -18.73 -17.77
C ARG A 279 -4.02 -17.86 -17.99
N GLN A 280 -3.85 -16.52 -17.94
CA GLN A 280 -4.91 -15.54 -18.14
C GLN A 280 -6.03 -15.58 -17.09
N GLY A 281 -5.77 -16.17 -15.91
CA GLY A 281 -6.65 -15.99 -14.77
C GLY A 281 -6.77 -14.52 -14.40
N LYS A 282 -7.96 -14.07 -14.02
CA LYS A 282 -8.19 -12.68 -13.59
C LYS A 282 -7.79 -12.51 -12.13
N ASP A 283 -7.30 -11.33 -11.78
CA ASP A 283 -6.99 -10.97 -10.39
C ASP A 283 -8.25 -10.43 -9.69
N LEU A 284 -9.25 -11.30 -9.56
CA LEU A 284 -10.55 -11.02 -8.94
C LEU A 284 -10.77 -11.94 -7.76
N ALA A 285 -11.58 -11.52 -6.79
CA ALA A 285 -11.91 -12.35 -5.62
C ALA A 285 -12.54 -13.68 -6.05
N GLU A 286 -13.30 -13.68 -7.15
CA GLU A 286 -13.91 -14.89 -7.70
C GLU A 286 -12.91 -15.94 -8.24
N ASN A 287 -11.63 -15.57 -8.37
CA ASN A 287 -10.54 -16.44 -8.81
C ASN A 287 -9.51 -16.64 -7.69
N MET A 288 -9.85 -16.37 -6.43
CA MET A 288 -8.94 -16.44 -5.29
C MET A 288 -9.42 -17.46 -4.26
N LEU A 289 -8.48 -18.17 -3.63
CA LEU A 289 -8.72 -19.06 -2.49
C LEU A 289 -7.75 -18.77 -1.37
N THR A 290 -8.21 -18.88 -0.13
CA THR A 290 -7.34 -18.81 1.06
C THR A 290 -6.85 -20.20 1.44
N LEU A 291 -5.54 -20.43 1.40
CA LEU A 291 -4.92 -21.73 1.65
C LEU A 291 -3.87 -21.63 2.77
N CYS A 292 -3.81 -22.61 3.67
CA CYS A 292 -2.66 -22.76 4.56
C CYS A 292 -1.45 -23.27 3.78
N ALA A 293 -0.24 -23.11 4.33
CA ALA A 293 1.00 -23.50 3.64
C ALA A 293 1.00 -24.96 3.11
N PRO A 294 0.58 -25.99 3.88
CA PRO A 294 0.53 -27.37 3.35
C PRO A 294 -0.38 -27.52 2.12
N HIS A 295 -1.58 -26.94 2.16
CA HIS A 295 -2.52 -27.01 1.05
C HIS A 295 -2.08 -26.15 -0.14
N HIS A 296 -1.43 -25.02 0.11
CA HIS A 296 -0.84 -24.20 -0.93
C HIS A 296 0.23 -24.98 -1.70
N GLN A 297 1.16 -25.64 -0.99
CA GLN A 297 2.19 -26.50 -1.59
C GLN A 297 1.59 -27.70 -2.34
N ALA A 298 0.55 -28.33 -1.78
CA ALA A 298 -0.14 -29.46 -2.43
C ALA A 298 -0.80 -29.07 -3.76
N VAL A 299 -1.38 -27.86 -3.85
CA VAL A 299 -1.92 -27.33 -5.10
C VAL A 299 -0.82 -27.06 -6.11
N HIS A 300 0.29 -26.43 -5.71
CA HIS A 300 1.44 -26.21 -6.60
C HIS A 300 2.07 -27.52 -7.10
N ALA A 301 2.15 -28.53 -6.24
CA ALA A 301 2.66 -29.86 -6.58
C ALA A 301 1.69 -30.69 -7.43
N GLY A 302 0.44 -30.25 -7.59
CA GLY A 302 -0.60 -30.98 -8.32
C GLY A 302 -1.15 -32.21 -7.59
N SER A 303 -0.82 -32.40 -6.31
CA SER A 303 -1.43 -33.46 -5.48
C SER A 303 -2.86 -33.12 -5.08
N ILE A 304 -3.20 -31.82 -5.07
CA ILE A 304 -4.57 -31.31 -5.02
C ILE A 304 -4.86 -30.54 -6.30
N ILE A 305 -5.94 -30.92 -6.98
CA ILE A 305 -6.44 -30.21 -8.15
C ILE A 305 -7.61 -29.32 -7.71
N VAL A 306 -7.50 -28.03 -7.98
CA VAL A 306 -8.58 -27.05 -7.75
C VAL A 306 -9.16 -26.65 -9.10
N LYS A 307 -10.49 -26.71 -9.22
CA LYS A 307 -11.22 -26.25 -10.41
C LYS A 307 -12.35 -25.31 -10.00
N LYS A 308 -12.65 -24.33 -10.85
CA LYS A 308 -13.83 -23.48 -10.75
C LYS A 308 -14.86 -23.95 -11.77
N GLU A 309 -16.06 -24.28 -11.33
CA GLU A 309 -17.25 -24.57 -12.15
C GLU A 309 -18.37 -23.63 -11.68
N ASP A 310 -18.68 -22.62 -12.48
CA ASP A 310 -19.58 -21.51 -12.12
C ASP A 310 -19.19 -20.85 -10.78
N GLU A 311 -20.09 -20.83 -9.80
CA GLU A 311 -19.87 -20.30 -8.44
C GLU A 311 -19.32 -21.35 -7.45
N THR A 312 -18.98 -22.55 -7.96
CA THR A 312 -18.52 -23.67 -7.16
C THR A 312 -17.04 -23.93 -7.40
N VAL A 313 -16.32 -24.16 -6.31
CA VAL A 313 -14.94 -24.66 -6.34
C VAL A 313 -14.97 -26.15 -6.05
N ILE A 314 -14.26 -26.91 -6.89
CA ILE A 314 -14.07 -28.34 -6.73
C ILE A 314 -12.62 -28.59 -6.32
N ILE A 315 -12.46 -29.32 -5.23
CA ILE A 315 -11.18 -29.84 -4.76
C ILE A 315 -11.15 -31.33 -5.06
N GLN A 316 -10.09 -31.80 -5.70
CA GLN A 316 -9.90 -33.21 -6.01
C GLN A 316 -8.51 -33.67 -5.60
N THR A 317 -8.45 -34.74 -4.81
CA THR A 317 -7.23 -35.53 -4.52
C THR A 317 -7.27 -36.82 -5.34
N SER A 318 -6.30 -37.72 -5.13
CA SER A 318 -6.29 -39.04 -5.76
C SER A 318 -7.48 -39.93 -5.36
N ASP A 319 -8.02 -39.73 -4.16
CA ASP A 319 -9.02 -40.60 -3.53
C ASP A 319 -10.38 -39.94 -3.26
N LYS A 320 -10.44 -38.60 -3.22
CA LYS A 320 -11.62 -37.85 -2.77
C LYS A 320 -11.90 -36.61 -3.60
N ARG A 321 -13.15 -36.16 -3.52
CA ARG A 321 -13.66 -34.95 -4.20
C ARG A 321 -14.57 -34.19 -3.24
N TRP A 322 -14.36 -32.89 -3.12
CA TRP A 322 -15.18 -31.95 -2.35
C TRP A 322 -15.61 -30.79 -3.24
N SER A 323 -16.71 -30.14 -2.88
CA SER A 323 -17.17 -28.93 -3.54
C SER A 323 -17.75 -27.94 -2.55
N PHE A 324 -17.48 -26.65 -2.74
CA PHE A 324 -18.05 -25.58 -1.92
C PHE A 324 -18.30 -24.33 -2.78
N ALA A 325 -19.29 -23.52 -2.39
CA ALA A 325 -19.51 -22.23 -3.03
C ALA A 325 -18.40 -21.25 -2.63
N LEU A 326 -17.85 -20.51 -3.60
CA LEU A 326 -16.71 -19.64 -3.36
C LEU A 326 -17.01 -18.54 -2.33
N ASN A 327 -18.23 -18.01 -2.36
CA ASN A 327 -18.69 -16.93 -1.49
C ASN A 327 -19.28 -17.40 -0.16
N ASN A 328 -19.33 -18.71 0.12
CA ASN A 328 -19.79 -19.17 1.42
C ASN A 328 -18.76 -18.75 2.47
N ARG A 329 -19.22 -17.97 3.45
CA ARG A 329 -18.45 -17.76 4.67
C ARG A 329 -18.13 -19.14 5.25
N VAL A 330 -16.86 -19.36 5.59
CA VAL A 330 -16.57 -20.32 6.66
C VAL A 330 -17.32 -19.75 7.86
N ASN A 331 -18.36 -20.44 8.34
CA ASN A 331 -19.10 -20.00 9.52
C ASN A 331 -18.08 -19.75 10.62
N SER A 332 -17.81 -18.47 10.90
CA SER A 332 -16.91 -18.07 11.96
C SER A 332 -17.56 -18.53 13.26
N TYR A 333 -17.08 -19.62 13.83
CA TYR A 333 -17.24 -19.84 15.26
C TYR A 333 -16.64 -18.61 15.94
N VAL A 334 -17.47 -17.99 16.79
CA VAL A 334 -17.24 -16.73 17.52
C VAL A 334 -15.89 -16.71 18.22
#